data_AF-A0A2J8QPC1-F1
#
_entry.id   AF-A0A2J8QPC1-F1
#
_cell.length_a   1.000
_cell.length_b   1.000
_cell.length_c   1.000
_cell.angle_alpha   90.00
_cell.angle_beta   90.00
_cell.angle_gamma   90.00
#
_symmetry.space_group_name_H-M   'P 1'
#
loop_
_entity.id
_entity.type
_entity.pdbx_description
1 polymer ?
#
loop_
_entity_poly.entity_id
_entity_poly.type
_entity_poly.pdbx_seq_one_letter_code
_entity_poly.pdbx_strand_id
1 'polypeptide(L)'
;MSGFDDPGIFYSDSFGGDAQADEGQARKSQLQRRFKEFLRQYRVGTDRTGFTFKYSLAPSLIEHLLPARYCSGCWAAALKLDPAPASRDELKRHYNLGEYWIEVEMEDLASFDEDLADYLYKQPAEHLQLLEEAAREVADEVTRPRPSGEEVLQDIQVMLKSDASPSSIRSLKSDMMSHLVKIPGIIIAASAVRAKATRISIQCRSCRNTLTNIAMRPGLEGYALPRKCNT
;
A
#
# COMPACT_ATOMS: atom_id res chain seq x y z
N MET A 1 -0.72 37.96 -28.19
CA MET A 1 -1.94 37.17 -28.45
C MET A 1 -1.49 35.73 -28.69
N SER A 2 -1.30 34.95 -27.64
CA SER A 2 -0.77 33.57 -27.71
C SER A 2 -1.58 32.73 -26.72
N GLY A 3 -2.58 32.00 -27.21
CA GLY A 3 -3.50 31.26 -26.36
C GLY A 3 -4.68 30.68 -27.11
N PHE A 4 -4.46 30.11 -28.31
CA PHE A 4 -5.52 29.48 -29.10
C PHE A 4 -5.16 28.09 -29.64
N ASP A 5 -4.00 27.52 -29.29
CA ASP A 5 -3.45 26.32 -29.92
C ASP A 5 -3.32 25.09 -29.01
N ASP A 6 -3.98 25.05 -27.84
CA ASP A 6 -4.14 23.79 -27.09
C ASP A 6 -5.56 23.24 -27.33
N PRO A 7 -5.81 22.48 -28.41
CA PRO A 7 -7.00 21.65 -28.48
C PRO A 7 -6.87 20.61 -27.37
N GLY A 8 -7.62 20.81 -26.28
CA GLY A 8 -7.81 19.79 -25.26
C GLY A 8 -8.29 18.52 -25.95
N ILE A 9 -7.47 17.47 -25.92
CA ILE A 9 -7.86 16.16 -26.43
C ILE A 9 -8.85 15.58 -25.41
N PHE A 10 -10.13 15.85 -25.63
CA PHE A 10 -11.20 15.18 -24.91
C PHE A 10 -11.40 13.81 -25.57
N TYR A 11 -10.85 12.76 -24.96
CA TYR A 11 -11.27 11.40 -25.27
C TYR A 11 -12.64 11.18 -24.63
N SER A 12 -13.70 11.24 -25.44
CA SER A 12 -14.91 10.48 -25.15
C SER A 12 -14.63 9.03 -25.48
N ASP A 13 -14.80 8.12 -24.52
CA ASP A 13 -14.70 6.68 -24.74
C ASP A 13 -15.54 6.29 -25.95
N SER A 14 -14.85 6.04 -27.06
CA SER A 14 -15.46 5.37 -28.21
C SER A 14 -15.68 3.94 -27.77
N PHE A 15 -16.95 3.52 -27.68
CA PHE A 15 -17.41 2.16 -27.37
C PHE A 15 -17.00 1.15 -28.46
N GLY A 16 -15.72 1.07 -28.78
CA GLY A 16 -15.18 0.27 -29.87
C GLY A 16 -13.65 0.28 -29.85
N GLY A 17 -13.06 -0.35 -28.83
CA GLY A 17 -11.63 -0.68 -28.75
C GLY A 17 -11.45 -2.16 -28.43
N ASP A 18 -10.38 -2.76 -28.94
CA ASP A 18 -10.09 -4.20 -28.95
C ASP A 18 -10.52 -4.95 -27.67
N ALA A 19 -11.47 -5.89 -27.82
CA ALA A 19 -12.10 -6.63 -26.71
C ALA A 19 -11.09 -7.26 -25.72
N GLN A 20 -9.87 -7.57 -26.17
CA GLN A 20 -8.85 -8.22 -25.36
C GLN A 20 -8.06 -7.26 -24.45
N ALA A 21 -7.88 -6.00 -24.85
CA ALA A 21 -7.26 -4.97 -23.99
C ALA A 21 -8.29 -4.40 -23.00
N ASP A 22 -9.54 -4.27 -23.46
CA ASP A 22 -10.66 -3.76 -22.69
C ASP A 22 -11.05 -4.74 -21.56
N GLU A 23 -11.03 -6.06 -21.82
CA GLU A 23 -11.22 -7.07 -20.77
C GLU A 23 -10.18 -6.97 -19.65
N GLY A 24 -8.92 -6.69 -19.98
CA GLY A 24 -7.86 -6.56 -18.99
C GLY A 24 -8.08 -5.36 -18.06
N GLN A 25 -8.50 -4.22 -18.60
CA GLN A 25 -8.83 -3.03 -17.81
C GLN A 25 -10.13 -3.21 -17.02
N ALA A 26 -11.14 -3.85 -17.60
CA ALA A 26 -12.40 -4.18 -16.93
C ALA A 26 -12.19 -5.12 -15.73
N ARG A 27 -11.32 -6.14 -15.86
CA ARG A 27 -10.97 -7.03 -14.75
C ARG A 27 -10.22 -6.29 -13.65
N LYS A 28 -9.28 -5.40 -14.01
CA LYS A 28 -8.52 -4.59 -13.05
C LYS A 28 -9.43 -3.64 -12.25
N SER A 29 -10.35 -2.95 -12.91
CA SER A 29 -11.29 -2.05 -12.24
C SER A 29 -12.26 -2.80 -11.30
N GLN A 30 -12.70 -4.01 -11.69
CA GLN A 30 -13.48 -4.88 -10.81
C GLN A 30 -12.68 -5.32 -9.57
N LEU A 31 -11.41 -5.70 -9.75
CA LEU A 31 -10.54 -6.09 -8.65
C LEU A 31 -10.25 -4.92 -7.71
N GLN A 32 -9.95 -3.75 -8.27
CA GLN A 32 -9.72 -2.51 -7.53
C GLN A 32 -10.96 -2.16 -6.69
N ARG A 33 -12.16 -2.36 -7.24
CA ARG A 33 -13.40 -2.18 -6.48
C ARG A 33 -13.54 -3.16 -5.32
N ARG A 34 -13.17 -4.44 -5.50
CA ARG A 34 -13.16 -5.43 -4.39
C ARG A 34 -12.17 -5.03 -3.30
N PHE A 35 -10.96 -4.60 -3.66
CA PHE A 35 -9.98 -4.07 -2.70
C PHE A 35 -10.48 -2.82 -1.97
N LYS A 36 -11.16 -1.92 -2.67
CA LYS A 36 -11.80 -0.74 -2.08
C LYS A 36 -12.90 -1.13 -1.09
N GLU A 37 -13.71 -2.12 -1.43
CA GLU A 37 -14.76 -2.65 -0.55
C GLU A 37 -14.14 -3.31 0.69
N PHE A 38 -13.05 -4.06 0.54
CA PHE A 38 -12.27 -4.58 1.68
C PHE A 38 -11.83 -3.45 2.61
N LEU A 39 -11.15 -2.41 2.10
CA LEU A 39 -10.68 -1.28 2.93
C LEU A 39 -11.82 -0.47 3.57
N ARG A 40 -13.04 -0.48 2.99
CA ARG A 40 -14.22 0.21 3.55
C ARG A 40 -14.96 -0.62 4.59
N GLN A 41 -15.12 -1.91 4.33
CA GLN A 41 -15.95 -2.82 5.12
C GLN A 41 -15.18 -3.48 6.25
N TYR A 42 -13.85 -3.54 6.14
CA TYR A 42 -13.00 -4.12 7.17
C TYR A 42 -13.11 -3.30 8.46
N ARG A 43 -13.95 -3.81 9.35
CA ARG A 43 -14.07 -3.41 10.74
C ARG A 43 -13.50 -4.56 11.52
N VAL A 44 -12.41 -4.33 12.26
CA VAL A 44 -12.05 -5.21 13.36
C VAL A 44 -13.08 -4.99 14.47
N GLY A 45 -14.25 -5.58 14.31
CA GLY A 45 -15.27 -5.67 15.34
C GLY A 45 -15.26 -7.10 15.86
N THR A 46 -14.74 -7.34 17.06
CA THR A 46 -15.63 -7.65 18.20
C THR A 46 -16.97 -8.22 17.74
N ASP A 47 -17.02 -9.55 17.68
CA ASP A 47 -18.14 -10.40 18.11
C ASP A 47 -18.32 -11.61 17.19
N ARG A 48 -17.46 -12.61 17.40
CA ARG A 48 -17.78 -14.04 17.34
C ARG A 48 -16.60 -14.83 17.93
N THR A 49 -16.60 -14.92 19.26
CA THR A 49 -15.94 -15.96 20.06
C THR A 49 -14.48 -16.28 19.73
N GLY A 50 -13.56 -15.69 20.48
CA GLY A 50 -12.20 -16.20 20.63
C GLY A 50 -11.16 -15.09 20.79
N PHE A 51 -10.75 -14.85 22.04
CA PHE A 51 -9.61 -13.99 22.37
C PHE A 51 -8.39 -14.29 21.51
N THR A 52 -7.97 -13.35 20.67
CA THR A 52 -6.59 -13.27 20.17
C THR A 52 -5.98 -11.95 20.64
N PHE A 53 -5.43 -11.98 21.85
CA PHE A 53 -4.46 -10.98 22.26
C PHE A 53 -3.18 -11.20 21.44
N LYS A 54 -2.95 -10.43 20.37
CA LYS A 54 -1.59 -10.24 19.85
C LYS A 54 -0.90 -9.18 20.71
N TYR A 55 -0.30 -9.62 21.83
CA TYR A 55 0.70 -8.81 22.53
C TYR A 55 2.03 -8.95 21.80
N SER A 56 2.40 -7.97 20.98
CA SER A 56 3.80 -7.71 20.66
C SER A 56 4.45 -6.97 21.84
N LEU A 57 4.79 -7.73 22.89
CA LEU A 57 5.69 -7.26 23.94
C LEU A 57 7.06 -7.03 23.29
N ALA A 58 7.43 -5.77 23.10
CA ALA A 58 8.82 -5.38 22.92
C ALA A 58 9.54 -5.63 24.25
N PRO A 59 10.51 -6.56 24.35
CA PRO A 59 11.25 -6.78 25.58
C PRO A 59 12.49 -5.89 25.56
N SER A 60 12.32 -4.61 25.87
CA SER A 60 13.46 -3.77 26.22
C SER A 60 12.99 -2.50 26.94
N LEU A 61 13.61 -2.25 28.09
CA LEU A 61 13.36 -1.17 29.05
C LEU A 61 12.20 -1.38 30.02
N ILE A 62 12.44 -2.17 31.08
CA ILE A 62 12.22 -1.75 32.48
C ILE A 62 13.23 -2.54 33.32
N GLU A 63 14.43 -1.98 33.50
CA GLU A 63 15.19 -2.10 34.74
C GLU A 63 15.99 -0.80 34.86
N HIS A 64 15.43 0.17 35.59
CA HIS A 64 16.12 0.82 36.69
C HIS A 64 15.21 1.89 37.32
N LEU A 65 14.89 1.62 38.59
CA LEU A 65 14.69 2.60 39.66
C LEU A 65 13.42 3.45 39.61
N LEU A 66 12.42 3.08 40.41
CA LEU A 66 11.87 3.94 41.48
C LEU A 66 11.16 3.07 42.54
N PRO A 67 11.24 3.43 43.84
CA PRO A 67 10.92 2.56 44.95
C PRO A 67 9.45 2.61 45.35
N ALA A 68 8.99 1.47 45.89
CA ALA A 68 7.95 1.26 46.87
C ALA A 68 7.02 2.45 47.21
N ARG A 69 5.72 2.27 46.95
CA ARG A 69 4.67 2.44 47.96
C ARG A 69 3.41 1.69 47.55
N TYR A 70 3.19 0.63 48.30
CA TYR A 70 1.91 -0.01 48.60
C TYR A 70 0.76 1.02 48.62
N CYS A 71 -0.23 0.86 47.76
CA CYS A 71 -1.55 1.46 47.94
C CYS A 71 -2.61 0.42 47.54
N SER A 72 -3.04 -0.34 48.54
CA SER A 72 -4.20 -1.23 48.49
C SER A 72 -5.46 -0.38 48.33
N GLY A 73 -5.89 -0.12 47.09
CA GLY A 73 -7.11 0.68 46.88
C GLY A 73 -7.41 1.21 45.47
N CYS A 74 -6.63 0.89 44.44
CA CYS A 74 -6.90 1.33 43.07
C CYS A 74 -7.21 0.17 42.12
N TRP A 75 -8.23 -0.63 42.44
CA TRP A 75 -8.75 -1.67 41.54
C TRP A 75 -10.01 -1.16 40.81
N ALA A 76 -9.83 -0.23 39.87
CA ALA A 76 -10.76 0.05 38.77
C ALA A 76 -10.23 1.21 37.90
N ALA A 77 -8.96 1.19 37.50
CA ALA A 77 -8.58 1.92 36.30
C ALA A 77 -8.96 1.03 35.13
N ALA A 78 -10.14 1.29 34.57
CA ALA A 78 -10.58 0.70 33.32
C ALA A 78 -9.53 1.00 32.24
N LEU A 79 -8.61 0.06 32.00
CA LEU A 79 -8.01 -0.11 30.70
C LEU A 79 -9.15 -0.44 29.75
N LYS A 80 -9.78 0.60 29.21
CA LYS A 80 -10.39 0.53 27.89
C LYS A 80 -9.21 0.21 26.96
N LEU A 81 -8.98 -1.08 26.75
CA LEU A 81 -8.28 -1.52 25.56
C LEU A 81 -9.11 -1.01 24.41
N ASP A 82 -8.60 0.03 23.75
CA ASP A 82 -9.23 0.57 22.57
C ASP A 82 -9.40 -0.57 21.56
N PRO A 83 -10.59 -0.77 20.99
CA PRO A 83 -10.77 -1.74 19.92
C PRO A 83 -9.77 -1.42 18.81
N ALA A 84 -9.12 -2.45 18.26
CA ALA A 84 -8.19 -2.30 17.15
C ALA A 84 -8.87 -1.44 16.06
N PRO A 85 -8.19 -0.39 15.55
CA PRO A 85 -8.82 0.51 14.60
C PRO A 85 -9.24 -0.28 13.36
N ALA A 86 -10.45 -0.03 12.88
CA ALA A 86 -10.82 -0.40 11.52
C ALA A 86 -9.76 0.21 10.57
N SER A 87 -9.40 -0.51 9.50
CA SER A 87 -8.36 -0.08 8.54
C SER A 87 -8.57 1.36 8.05
N ARG A 88 -9.83 1.78 7.91
CA ARG A 88 -10.23 3.16 7.59
C ARG A 88 -9.81 4.19 8.64
N ASP A 89 -9.98 3.87 9.91
CA ASP A 89 -9.68 4.78 11.02
C ASP A 89 -8.17 4.86 11.27
N GLU A 90 -7.44 3.77 11.03
CA GLU A 90 -5.98 3.75 11.00
C GLU A 90 -5.45 4.64 9.86
N LEU A 91 -5.98 4.47 8.66
CA LEU A 91 -5.60 5.27 7.50
C LEU A 91 -5.81 6.77 7.75
N LYS A 92 -6.94 7.14 8.36
CA LYS A 92 -7.20 8.55 8.75
C LYS A 92 -6.18 9.06 9.75
N ARG A 93 -5.80 8.25 10.75
CA ARG A 93 -4.83 8.63 11.78
C ARG A 93 -3.45 8.84 11.16
N HIS A 94 -2.95 7.88 10.38
CA HIS A 94 -1.65 7.96 9.73
C HIS A 94 -1.58 9.16 8.78
N TYR A 95 -2.62 9.39 7.99
CA TYR A 95 -2.68 10.54 7.09
C TYR A 95 -2.58 11.88 7.83
N ASN A 96 -3.29 12.04 8.95
CA ASN A 96 -3.22 13.26 9.76
C ASN A 96 -1.85 13.45 10.45
N LEU A 97 -1.09 12.37 10.64
CA LEU A 97 0.26 12.41 11.20
C LEU A 97 1.33 12.65 10.12
N GLY A 98 0.95 12.69 8.84
CA GLY A 98 1.90 12.74 7.72
C GLY A 98 2.61 11.41 7.45
N GLU A 99 2.09 10.32 8.02
CA GLU A 99 2.56 8.98 7.78
C GLU A 99 1.70 8.37 6.65
N TYR A 100 2.30 8.14 5.47
CA TYR A 100 1.57 7.66 4.29
C TYR A 100 1.76 6.15 4.08
N TRP A 101 1.53 5.36 5.12
CA TRP A 101 1.62 3.91 5.06
C TRP A 101 0.49 3.23 5.82
N ILE A 102 0.08 2.05 5.37
CA ILE A 102 -0.88 1.19 6.08
C ILE A 102 -0.38 -0.25 6.11
N GLU A 103 -0.83 -0.98 7.10
CA GLU A 103 -0.48 -2.38 7.28
C GLU A 103 -1.72 -3.27 7.10
N VAL A 104 -1.59 -4.33 6.29
CA VAL A 104 -2.68 -5.26 5.97
C VAL A 104 -2.23 -6.68 6.27
N GLU A 105 -3.01 -7.41 7.07
CA GLU A 105 -2.78 -8.84 7.32
C GLU A 105 -3.36 -9.69 6.16
N MET A 106 -2.61 -10.70 5.72
CA MET A 106 -3.04 -11.60 4.64
C MET A 106 -4.22 -12.49 5.05
N GLU A 107 -4.28 -12.87 6.33
CA GLU A 107 -5.35 -13.69 6.91
C GLU A 107 -6.70 -12.95 6.84
N ASP A 108 -6.69 -11.65 7.06
CA ASP A 108 -7.87 -10.80 6.99
C ASP A 108 -8.40 -10.68 5.56
N LEU A 109 -7.50 -10.52 4.60
CA LEU A 109 -7.85 -10.49 3.19
C LEU A 109 -8.48 -11.82 2.76
N ALA A 110 -7.91 -12.95 3.19
CA ALA A 110 -8.44 -14.27 2.91
C ALA A 110 -9.83 -14.51 3.55
N SER A 111 -10.07 -13.94 4.74
CA SER A 111 -11.37 -14.06 5.42
C SER A 111 -12.50 -13.27 4.73
N PHE A 112 -12.15 -12.17 4.05
CA PHE A 112 -13.09 -11.39 3.26
C PHE A 112 -13.33 -12.04 1.90
N ASP A 113 -12.24 -12.46 1.25
CA ASP A 113 -12.26 -12.92 -0.13
C ASP A 113 -11.05 -13.85 -0.43
N GLU A 114 -11.32 -15.15 -0.51
CA GLU A 114 -10.29 -16.17 -0.75
C GLU A 114 -9.60 -15.98 -2.10
N ASP A 115 -10.36 -15.66 -3.16
CA ASP A 115 -9.82 -15.49 -4.52
C ASP A 115 -8.81 -14.35 -4.58
N LEU A 116 -9.10 -13.26 -3.87
CA LEU A 116 -8.28 -12.04 -3.86
C LEU A 116 -6.94 -12.27 -3.17
N ALA A 117 -6.95 -12.99 -2.05
CA ALA A 117 -5.74 -13.41 -1.36
C ALA A 117 -4.90 -14.34 -2.26
N ASP A 118 -5.55 -15.29 -2.94
CA ASP A 118 -4.90 -16.21 -3.88
C ASP A 118 -4.20 -15.50 -5.03
N TYR A 119 -4.85 -14.47 -5.59
CA TYR A 119 -4.25 -13.62 -6.63
C TYR A 119 -3.04 -12.86 -6.10
N LEU A 120 -3.11 -12.31 -4.89
CA LEU A 120 -2.00 -11.58 -4.27
C LEU A 120 -0.80 -12.49 -4.00
N TYR A 121 -1.02 -13.75 -3.60
CA TYR A 121 0.04 -14.75 -3.47
C TYR A 121 0.70 -15.12 -4.81
N LYS A 122 -0.11 -15.29 -5.86
CA LYS A 122 0.36 -15.69 -7.19
C LYS A 122 1.06 -14.55 -7.94
N GLN A 123 0.53 -13.34 -7.90
CA GLN A 123 0.99 -12.19 -8.69
C GLN A 123 1.02 -10.88 -7.86
N PRO A 124 1.89 -10.76 -6.85
CA PRO A 124 1.93 -9.59 -5.98
C PRO A 124 2.26 -8.29 -6.72
N ALA A 125 3.07 -8.33 -7.78
CA ALA A 125 3.55 -7.12 -8.45
C ALA A 125 2.42 -6.31 -9.11
N GLU A 126 1.39 -6.96 -9.67
CA GLU A 126 0.26 -6.29 -10.29
C GLU A 126 -0.83 -5.97 -9.27
N HIS A 127 -1.14 -6.91 -8.38
CA HIS A 127 -2.23 -6.75 -7.41
C HIS A 127 -1.89 -5.77 -6.28
N LEU A 128 -0.62 -5.63 -5.90
CA LEU A 128 -0.20 -4.64 -4.91
C LEU A 128 -0.38 -3.21 -5.43
N GLN A 129 -0.15 -2.96 -6.73
CA GLN A 129 -0.38 -1.64 -7.34
C GLN A 129 -1.86 -1.27 -7.29
N LEU A 130 -2.76 -2.21 -7.60
CA LEU A 130 -4.21 -1.99 -7.51
C LEU A 130 -4.66 -1.73 -6.07
N LEU A 131 -4.01 -2.36 -5.08
CA LEU A 131 -4.29 -2.15 -3.67
C LEU A 131 -3.84 -0.76 -3.19
N GLU A 132 -2.66 -0.28 -3.62
CA GLU A 132 -2.18 1.08 -3.34
C GLU A 132 -3.09 2.15 -3.97
N GLU A 133 -3.54 1.92 -5.22
CA GLU A 133 -4.51 2.79 -5.90
C GLU A 133 -5.87 2.82 -5.16
N ALA A 134 -6.38 1.66 -4.75
CA ALA A 134 -7.60 1.58 -3.95
C ALA A 134 -7.44 2.27 -2.59
N ALA A 135 -6.30 2.12 -1.92
CA ALA A 135 -6.02 2.79 -0.66
C ALA A 135 -5.98 4.31 -0.81
N ARG A 136 -5.37 4.81 -1.89
CA ARG A 136 -5.37 6.24 -2.24
C ARG A 136 -6.79 6.79 -2.40
N GLU A 137 -7.66 6.09 -3.11
CA GLU A 137 -9.05 6.54 -3.27
C GLU A 137 -9.82 6.55 -1.94
N VAL A 138 -9.66 5.51 -1.12
CA VAL A 138 -10.30 5.46 0.21
C VAL A 138 -9.79 6.57 1.11
N ALA A 139 -8.50 6.90 1.03
CA ALA A 139 -7.90 8.01 1.76
C ALA A 139 -8.55 9.35 1.43
N ASP A 140 -8.79 9.61 0.14
CA ASP A 140 -9.43 10.84 -0.30
C ASP A 140 -10.86 10.96 0.23
N GLU A 141 -11.62 9.85 0.24
CA GLU A 141 -12.97 9.83 0.77
C GLU A 141 -13.03 10.11 2.28
N VAL A 142 -12.06 9.61 3.04
CA VAL A 142 -12.03 9.67 4.52
C VAL A 142 -11.46 10.99 5.04
N THR A 143 -10.56 11.62 4.29
CA THR A 143 -9.85 12.84 4.70
C THR A 143 -10.58 14.12 4.30
N ARG A 144 -11.66 14.05 3.52
CA ARG A 144 -12.52 15.21 3.20
C ARG A 144 -13.32 15.67 4.43
N PRO A 145 -13.34 16.97 4.80
CA PRO A 145 -12.62 18.12 4.24
C PRO A 145 -11.19 18.28 4.81
N ARG A 146 -10.21 18.49 3.92
CA ARG A 146 -8.81 18.73 4.30
C ARG A 146 -8.61 20.21 4.69
N PRO A 147 -7.74 20.52 5.67
CA PRO A 147 -7.37 21.89 5.98
C PRO A 147 -6.67 22.54 4.77
N SER A 148 -6.84 23.86 4.61
CA SER A 148 -6.23 24.63 3.52
C SER A 148 -4.69 24.53 3.59
N GLY A 149 -4.07 23.93 2.57
CA GLY A 149 -2.61 23.71 2.50
C GLY A 149 -2.21 22.34 1.95
N GLU A 150 -3.06 21.32 2.10
CA GLU A 150 -2.77 19.93 1.67
C GLU A 150 -3.82 19.41 0.68
N GLU A 151 -4.01 20.11 -0.45
CA GLU A 151 -4.97 19.69 -1.48
C GLU A 151 -4.43 18.52 -2.34
N VAL A 152 -3.10 18.38 -2.44
CA VAL A 152 -2.45 17.31 -3.20
C VAL A 152 -2.44 16.02 -2.39
N LEU A 153 -3.14 15.00 -2.89
CA LEU A 153 -3.19 13.67 -2.28
C LEU A 153 -1.87 12.93 -2.53
N GLN A 154 -1.18 12.58 -1.46
CA GLN A 154 0.03 11.76 -1.52
C GLN A 154 -0.29 10.29 -1.81
N ASP A 155 0.70 9.58 -2.36
CA ASP A 155 0.62 8.14 -2.59
C ASP A 155 0.80 7.40 -1.26
N ILE A 156 0.05 6.32 -1.06
CA ILE A 156 0.08 5.52 0.17
C ILE A 156 0.80 4.22 -0.09
N GLN A 157 1.77 3.89 0.76
CA GLN A 157 2.47 2.62 0.71
C GLN A 157 1.72 1.55 1.51
N VAL A 158 1.42 0.41 0.89
CA VAL A 158 0.77 -0.71 1.58
C VAL A 158 1.82 -1.74 1.99
N MET A 159 1.82 -2.09 3.28
CA MET A 159 2.68 -3.11 3.85
C MET A 159 1.87 -4.36 4.16
N LEU A 160 2.37 -5.52 3.75
CA LEU A 160 1.70 -6.80 4.01
C LEU A 160 2.36 -7.49 5.21
N LYS A 161 1.55 -7.97 6.14
CA LYS A 161 1.97 -8.89 7.20
C LYS A 161 1.26 -10.23 7.06
N SER A 162 1.95 -11.29 7.46
CA SER A 162 1.39 -12.64 7.52
C SER A 162 2.02 -13.40 8.68
N ASP A 163 1.21 -14.19 9.37
CA ASP A 163 1.65 -15.07 10.45
C ASP A 163 1.93 -16.51 9.97
N ALA A 164 1.81 -16.74 8.66
CA ALA A 164 2.18 -17.99 8.00
C ALA A 164 3.59 -18.50 8.37
N SER A 165 3.78 -19.82 8.28
CA SER A 165 5.06 -20.46 8.59
C SER A 165 6.17 -19.98 7.64
N PRO A 166 7.33 -19.57 8.16
CA PRO A 166 8.42 -19.07 7.34
C PRO A 166 9.14 -20.20 6.58
N SER A 167 9.45 -19.96 5.32
CA SER A 167 10.22 -20.86 4.45
C SER A 167 11.73 -20.61 4.59
N SER A 168 12.53 -21.67 4.64
CA SER A 168 13.99 -21.53 4.70
C SER A 168 14.53 -21.02 3.36
N ILE A 169 15.62 -20.25 3.40
CA ILE A 169 16.35 -19.84 2.19
C ILE A 169 16.80 -21.04 1.35
N ARG A 170 17.07 -22.18 1.99
CA ARG A 170 17.51 -23.42 1.31
C ARG A 170 16.41 -24.07 0.47
N SER A 171 15.14 -23.77 0.76
CA SER A 171 13.99 -24.29 0.02
C SER A 171 13.50 -23.36 -1.10
N LEU A 172 14.17 -22.23 -1.33
CA LEU A 172 13.83 -21.34 -2.44
C LEU A 172 14.28 -21.96 -3.76
N LYS A 173 13.31 -22.36 -4.57
CA LYS A 173 13.48 -22.95 -5.90
C LYS A 173 12.86 -22.03 -6.95
N SER A 174 13.11 -22.33 -8.23
CA SER A 174 12.66 -21.52 -9.37
C SER A 174 11.13 -21.47 -9.53
N ASP A 175 10.42 -22.43 -8.96
CA ASP A 175 8.94 -22.48 -8.89
C ASP A 175 8.36 -21.34 -8.04
N MET A 176 9.09 -20.86 -7.03
CA MET A 176 8.67 -19.76 -6.16
C MET A 176 9.03 -18.37 -6.72
N MET A 177 9.52 -18.30 -7.96
CA MET A 177 9.81 -17.02 -8.61
C MET A 177 8.51 -16.24 -8.81
N SER A 178 8.55 -14.93 -8.54
CA SER A 178 7.40 -14.02 -8.63
C SER A 178 6.22 -14.29 -7.67
N HIS A 179 6.42 -15.16 -6.67
CA HIS A 179 5.43 -15.42 -5.62
C HIS A 179 5.84 -14.77 -4.29
N LEU A 180 4.87 -14.52 -3.41
CA LEU A 180 5.14 -14.02 -2.05
C LEU A 180 5.78 -15.13 -1.21
N VAL A 181 6.92 -14.83 -0.59
CA VAL A 181 7.65 -15.75 0.29
C VAL A 181 8.03 -15.06 1.60
N LYS A 182 7.89 -15.78 2.71
CA LYS A 182 8.33 -15.34 4.05
C LYS A 182 9.59 -16.11 4.43
N ILE A 183 10.70 -15.42 4.65
CA ILE A 183 12.00 -16.04 4.94
C ILE A 183 12.54 -15.50 6.27
N PRO A 184 12.96 -16.36 7.22
CA PRO A 184 13.60 -15.92 8.45
C PRO A 184 15.11 -15.71 8.22
N GLY A 185 15.70 -14.72 8.89
CA GLY A 185 17.14 -14.44 8.76
C GLY A 185 17.63 -13.37 9.72
N ILE A 186 18.96 -13.17 9.73
CA ILE A 186 19.65 -12.11 10.49
C ILE A 186 20.30 -11.16 9.49
N ILE A 187 20.12 -9.86 9.68
CA ILE A 187 20.71 -8.82 8.82
C ILE A 187 22.18 -8.63 9.22
N ILE A 188 23.11 -8.92 8.30
CA ILE A 188 24.56 -8.80 8.52
C ILE A 188 25.09 -7.42 8.10
N ALA A 189 24.47 -6.81 7.09
CA ALA A 189 24.82 -5.50 6.58
C ALA A 189 23.61 -4.81 5.94
N ALA A 190 23.58 -3.48 5.99
CA ALA A 190 22.60 -2.64 5.30
C ALA A 190 23.34 -1.59 4.45
N SER A 191 22.84 -1.32 3.24
CA SER A 191 23.39 -0.28 2.36
C SER A 191 22.88 1.10 2.77
N ALA A 192 23.62 2.16 2.42
CA ALA A 192 23.18 3.53 2.64
C ALA A 192 21.98 3.88 1.74
N VAL A 193 21.14 4.82 2.21
CA VAL A 193 19.95 5.29 1.49
C VAL A 193 20.35 5.86 0.13
N ARG A 194 19.63 5.46 -0.92
CA ARG A 194 19.78 5.96 -2.29
C ARG A 194 18.45 6.52 -2.78
N ALA A 195 18.49 7.67 -3.45
CA ALA A 195 17.32 8.24 -4.08
C ALA A 195 16.97 7.46 -5.35
N LYS A 196 15.70 7.06 -5.48
CA LYS A 196 15.12 6.50 -6.70
C LYS A 196 13.94 7.38 -7.13
N ALA A 197 13.93 7.80 -8.39
CA ALA A 197 12.82 8.58 -8.95
C ALA A 197 11.63 7.66 -9.26
N THR A 198 10.41 8.10 -8.90
CA THR A 198 9.13 7.44 -9.22
C THR A 198 8.57 7.92 -10.55
N ARG A 199 8.70 9.23 -10.83
CA ARG A 199 8.27 9.88 -12.07
C ARG A 199 9.43 10.67 -12.65
N ILE A 200 9.68 10.51 -13.95
CA ILE A 200 10.72 11.26 -14.65
C ILE A 200 10.12 12.03 -15.84
N SER A 201 10.75 13.16 -16.17
CA SER A 201 10.48 13.91 -17.40
C SER A 201 11.77 14.02 -18.17
N ILE A 202 11.75 13.69 -19.46
CA ILE A 202 12.94 13.72 -20.32
C ILE A 202 12.77 14.77 -21.41
N GLN A 203 13.86 15.41 -21.79
CA GLN A 203 13.89 16.41 -22.86
C GLN A 203 14.90 16.00 -23.92
N CYS A 204 14.47 16.02 -25.19
CA CYS A 204 15.37 15.79 -26.32
C CYS A 204 16.31 16.99 -26.51
N ARG A 205 17.60 16.70 -26.72
CA ARG A 205 18.63 17.73 -26.89
C ARG A 205 18.50 18.53 -28.20
N SER A 206 18.06 17.91 -29.29
CA SER A 206 18.02 18.53 -30.63
C SER A 206 16.74 19.30 -30.90
N CYS A 207 15.58 18.67 -30.71
CA CYS A 207 14.27 19.28 -30.99
C CYS A 207 13.61 19.93 -29.77
N ARG A 208 14.23 19.84 -28.58
CA ARG A 208 13.68 20.32 -27.29
C ARG A 208 12.33 19.72 -26.89
N ASN A 209 11.86 18.68 -27.59
CA ASN A 209 10.62 18.01 -27.25
C ASN A 209 10.72 17.36 -25.86
N THR A 210 9.71 17.57 -25.03
CA THR A 210 9.65 17.08 -23.65
C THR A 210 8.64 15.95 -23.55
N LEU A 211 9.11 14.77 -23.14
CA LEU A 211 8.23 13.68 -22.71
C LEU A 211 8.10 13.76 -21.20
N THR A 212 6.97 14.30 -20.75
CA THR A 212 6.66 14.49 -19.35
C THR A 212 6.02 13.24 -18.77
N ASN A 213 6.19 13.07 -17.45
CA ASN A 213 5.37 12.17 -16.65
C ASN A 213 5.51 10.67 -16.97
N ILE A 214 6.74 10.21 -17.17
CA ILE A 214 7.03 8.79 -17.37
C ILE A 214 7.08 8.12 -15.99
N ALA A 215 6.18 7.16 -15.76
CA ALA A 215 6.17 6.36 -14.54
C ALA A 215 7.25 5.28 -14.57
N MET A 216 8.05 5.21 -13.52
CA MET A 216 9.11 4.22 -13.35
C MET A 216 8.52 2.97 -12.67
N ARG A 217 8.87 1.78 -13.16
CA ARG A 217 8.47 0.54 -12.48
C ARG A 217 9.18 0.42 -11.11
N PRO A 218 8.45 -0.06 -10.08
CA PRO A 218 9.05 -0.34 -8.79
C PRO A 218 10.10 -1.46 -8.90
N GLY A 219 11.10 -1.46 -8.01
CA GLY A 219 12.15 -2.50 -7.96
C GLY A 219 13.57 -1.98 -8.23
N LEU A 220 14.49 -2.86 -8.63
CA LEU A 220 15.88 -2.51 -8.92
C LEU A 220 16.14 -2.26 -10.42
N GLU A 221 15.09 -2.36 -11.24
CA GLU A 221 15.19 -2.11 -12.66
C GLU A 221 15.35 -0.61 -12.95
N GLY A 222 16.25 -0.29 -13.88
CA GLY A 222 16.45 1.05 -14.40
C GLY A 222 15.50 1.35 -15.56
N TYR A 223 15.44 2.62 -15.97
CA TYR A 223 14.67 3.00 -17.17
C TYR A 223 15.58 3.15 -18.37
N ALA A 224 15.29 2.41 -19.43
CA ALA A 224 15.98 2.52 -20.69
C ALA A 224 15.46 3.74 -21.46
N LEU A 225 16.31 4.75 -21.64
CA LEU A 225 15.97 5.93 -22.42
C LEU A 225 15.70 5.57 -23.89
N PRO A 226 14.63 6.11 -24.51
CA PRO A 226 14.34 5.86 -25.91
C PRO A 226 15.45 6.41 -26.80
N ARG A 227 15.92 5.58 -27.75
CA ARG A 227 17.00 5.96 -28.70
C ARG A 227 16.48 6.76 -29.89
N LYS A 228 15.17 6.77 -30.12
CA LYS A 228 14.52 7.51 -31.21
C LYS A 228 13.69 8.64 -30.60
N CYS A 229 13.81 9.82 -31.20
CA CYS A 229 12.89 10.90 -30.91
C CYS A 229 11.54 10.61 -31.57
N ASN A 230 10.43 10.98 -30.91
CA ASN A 230 9.06 10.76 -31.41
C ASN A 230 8.59 11.84 -32.41
N THR A 231 9.53 12.53 -33.05
CA THR A 231 9.30 13.61 -34.02
C THR A 231 9.74 13.18 -35.39
#